data_AF-A0A1Z9A2F8-F1
#
_entry.id   AF-A0A1Z9A2F8-F1
#
_cell.length_a   1.000
_cell.length_b   1.000
_cell.length_c   1.000
_cell.angle_alpha   90.00
_cell.angle_beta   90.00
_cell.angle_gamma   90.00
#
_symmetry.space_group_name_H-M   'P 1'
#
loop_
_entity.id
_entity.type
_entity.pdbx_description
1 polymer ?
#
loop_
_entity_poly.entity_id
_entity_poly.type
_entity_poly.pdbx_seq_one_letter_code
_entity_poly.pdbx_strand_id
1 'polypeptide(L)'
;MHHTRRPEMARAIRISSLFLILNRFAVLALLAGVGYAWYERSEQSYWVTLTTGLVFIFTWIVCAFWSARCRCQLCMAPLLSRAKCNEHYNAKKLFWSYRTRLAAAALIIGRFRCYFCGEEFSLEQPPEKPDQGPVKDRHVTTIRQSGSLPKKH
;
A
#
# COMPACT_ATOMS: atom_id res chain seq x y z
N MET A 1 -13.51 10.99 0.35
CA MET A 1 -13.17 9.57 0.14
C MET A 1 -12.93 9.35 -1.34
N HIS A 2 -11.70 9.02 -1.71
CA HIS A 2 -11.33 8.73 -3.10
C HIS A 2 -11.31 7.22 -3.35
N HIS A 3 -11.82 6.77 -4.49
CA HIS A 3 -11.73 5.37 -4.90
C HIS A 3 -10.45 5.13 -5.71
N THR A 4 -9.73 4.06 -5.40
CA THR A 4 -8.58 3.67 -6.21
C THR A 4 -9.03 3.22 -7.59
N ARG A 5 -8.63 3.94 -8.65
CA ARG A 5 -9.09 3.68 -10.02
C ARG A 5 -8.48 2.41 -10.65
N ARG A 6 -7.41 1.86 -10.06
CA ARG A 6 -6.68 0.70 -10.60
C ARG A 6 -6.80 -0.51 -9.66
N PRO A 7 -7.45 -1.62 -10.09
CA PRO A 7 -7.62 -2.81 -9.27
C PRO A 7 -6.28 -3.53 -8.99
N GLU A 8 -5.30 -3.38 -9.88
CA GLU A 8 -3.94 -3.91 -9.71
C GLU A 8 -3.24 -3.32 -8.50
N MET A 9 -3.42 -2.00 -8.26
CA MET A 9 -2.85 -1.32 -7.09
C MET A 9 -3.49 -1.82 -5.80
N ALA A 10 -4.80 -2.11 -5.82
CA ALA A 10 -5.48 -2.65 -4.66
C ALA A 10 -4.97 -4.05 -4.29
N ARG A 11 -4.74 -4.92 -5.29
CA ARG A 11 -4.12 -6.23 -5.08
C ARG A 11 -2.67 -6.10 -4.62
N ALA A 12 -1.88 -5.22 -5.23
CA ALA A 12 -0.49 -4.99 -4.85
C ALA A 12 -0.36 -4.52 -3.39
N ILE A 13 -1.25 -3.64 -2.93
CA ILE A 13 -1.28 -3.19 -1.53
C ILE A 13 -1.64 -4.35 -0.60
N ARG A 14 -2.66 -5.16 -0.93
CA ARG A 14 -3.03 -6.34 -0.11
C ARG A 14 -1.90 -7.36 -0.03
N ILE A 15 -1.27 -7.70 -1.16
CA ILE A 15 -0.12 -8.62 -1.22
C ILE A 15 1.04 -8.06 -0.39
N SER A 16 1.42 -6.78 -0.60
CA SER A 16 2.49 -6.14 0.18
C SER A 16 2.21 -6.15 1.67
N SER A 17 0.95 -5.92 2.06
CA SER A 17 0.51 -5.89 3.45
C SER A 17 0.61 -7.26 4.10
N LEU A 18 0.20 -8.31 3.39
CA LEU A 18 0.30 -9.70 3.84
C LEU A 18 1.77 -10.12 3.99
N PHE A 19 2.60 -9.81 2.99
CA PHE A 19 4.04 -10.07 3.04
C PHE A 19 4.71 -9.31 4.20
N LEU A 20 4.31 -8.07 4.50
CA LEU A 20 4.83 -7.32 5.65
C LEU A 20 4.53 -8.00 6.99
N ILE A 21 3.29 -8.48 7.17
CA ILE A 21 2.88 -9.18 8.39
C ILE A 21 3.61 -10.52 8.49
N LEU A 22 3.64 -11.30 7.41
CA LEU A 22 4.35 -12.56 7.34
C LEU A 22 5.84 -12.38 7.65
N ASN A 23 6.45 -11.32 7.10
CA ASN A 23 7.85 -10.99 7.37
C ASN A 23 8.09 -10.69 8.85
N ARG A 24 7.14 -10.06 9.55
CA ARG A 24 7.25 -9.83 11.01
C ARG A 24 7.18 -11.13 11.81
N PHE A 25 6.27 -12.03 11.45
CA PHE A 25 6.23 -13.36 12.05
C PHE A 25 7.50 -14.16 11.76
N ALA A 26 8.04 -14.06 10.54
CA ALA A 26 9.30 -14.70 10.17
C ALA A 26 10.48 -14.18 11.00
N VAL A 27 10.59 -12.87 11.28
CA VAL A 27 11.61 -12.35 12.21
C VAL A 27 11.49 -12.99 13.60
N LEU A 28 10.27 -13.07 14.14
CA LEU A 28 10.05 -13.64 15.47
C LEU A 28 10.41 -15.13 15.49
N ALA A 29 10.04 -15.88 14.45
CA ALA A 29 10.39 -17.29 14.30
C ALA A 29 11.91 -17.48 14.16
N LEU A 30 12.60 -16.60 13.44
CA LEU A 30 14.06 -16.65 13.27
C LEU A 30 14.77 -16.34 14.60
N LEU A 31 14.30 -15.36 15.37
CA LEU A 31 14.83 -15.08 16.71
C LEU A 31 14.62 -16.26 17.67
N ALA A 32 13.44 -16.89 17.64
CA ALA A 32 13.16 -18.09 18.43
C ALA A 32 14.05 -19.27 18.00
N GLY A 33 14.23 -19.47 16.69
CA GLY A 33 15.09 -20.51 16.12
C GLY A 33 16.56 -20.32 16.49
N VAL A 34 17.08 -19.10 16.45
CA VAL A 34 18.44 -18.78 16.89
C VAL A 34 18.60 -19.03 18.39
N GLY A 35 17.63 -18.63 19.21
CA GLY A 35 17.64 -18.91 20.65
C GLY A 35 17.64 -20.41 20.94
N TYR A 36 16.84 -21.18 20.22
CA TYR A 36 16.76 -22.64 20.35
C TYR A 36 18.05 -23.33 19.87
N ALA A 37 18.62 -22.90 18.74
CA ALA A 37 19.90 -23.41 18.22
C ALA A 37 21.06 -23.17 19.19
N TRP A 38 21.03 -22.04 19.92
CA TRP A 38 22.04 -21.74 20.93
C TRP A 38 21.95 -22.66 22.15
N TYR A 39 20.76 -23.16 22.48
CA TYR A 39 20.51 -24.05 23.61
C TYR A 39 20.85 -25.51 23.30
N GLU A 40 20.33 -26.06 22.20
CA GLU A 40 20.41 -27.51 21.92
C GLU A 40 21.66 -27.91 21.10
N ARG A 41 22.38 -26.93 20.50
CA ARG A 41 23.62 -27.08 19.71
C ARG A 41 23.64 -28.28 18.73
N SER A 42 22.47 -28.63 18.19
CA SER A 42 22.26 -29.75 17.27
C SER A 42 22.44 -29.31 15.81
N GLU A 43 23.00 -30.17 14.95
CA GLU A 43 23.21 -29.89 13.53
C GLU A 43 21.90 -29.59 12.77
N GLN A 44 20.77 -30.17 13.20
CA GLN A 44 19.46 -29.87 12.60
C GLN A 44 19.02 -28.41 12.80
N SER A 45 19.41 -27.79 13.92
CA SER A 45 19.02 -26.42 14.24
C SER A 45 19.62 -25.40 13.27
N TYR A 46 20.82 -25.68 12.75
CA TYR A 46 21.49 -24.83 11.77
C TYR A 46 20.73 -24.82 10.43
N TRP A 47 20.30 -25.98 9.93
CA TRP A 47 19.53 -26.07 8.68
C TRP A 47 18.18 -25.35 8.77
N VAL A 48 17.48 -25.48 9.90
CA VAL A 48 16.20 -24.78 10.14
C VAL A 48 16.42 -23.26 10.17
N THR A 49 17.47 -22.80 10.84
CA THR A 49 17.79 -21.36 10.92
C THR A 49 18.17 -20.80 9.54
N LEU A 50 18.96 -21.54 8.76
CA LEU A 50 19.43 -21.13 7.43
C LEU A 50 18.27 -21.06 6.43
N THR A 51 17.41 -22.07 6.39
CA THR A 51 16.21 -22.08 5.53
C THR A 51 15.23 -20.96 5.91
N THR A 52 14.99 -20.75 7.21
CA THR A 52 14.14 -19.65 7.71
C THR A 52 14.71 -18.28 7.34
N GLY A 53 16.03 -18.11 7.44
CA GLY A 53 16.72 -16.88 7.02
C GLY A 53 16.61 -16.61 5.52
N LEU A 54 16.72 -17.65 4.69
CA LEU A 54 16.61 -17.51 3.24
C LEU A 54 15.17 -17.12 2.83
N VAL A 55 14.16 -17.76 3.43
CA VAL A 55 12.74 -17.41 3.23
C VAL A 55 12.46 -15.98 3.67
N PHE A 56 13.06 -15.54 4.78
CA PHE A 56 12.94 -14.17 5.27
C PHE A 56 13.52 -13.15 4.27
N ILE A 57 14.73 -13.38 3.77
CA ILE A 57 15.36 -12.50 2.77
C ILE A 57 14.51 -12.44 1.49
N PHE A 58 14.04 -13.58 1.00
CA PHE A 58 13.20 -13.64 -0.19
C PHE A 58 11.89 -12.87 -0.01
N THR A 59 11.19 -13.09 1.11
CA THR A 59 9.95 -12.40 1.48
C THR A 59 10.18 -10.89 1.59
N TRP A 60 11.31 -10.47 2.16
CA TRP A 60 11.68 -9.06 2.27
C TRP A 60 11.92 -8.40 0.91
N ILE A 61 12.61 -9.07 -0.02
CA ILE A 61 12.86 -8.56 -1.38
C ILE A 61 11.55 -8.40 -2.15
N VAL A 62 10.68 -9.42 -2.14
CA VAL A 62 9.36 -9.37 -2.79
C VAL A 62 8.53 -8.22 -2.20
N CYS A 63 8.50 -8.12 -0.87
CA CYS A 63 7.83 -7.03 -0.20
C CYS A 63 8.39 -5.66 -0.62
N ALA A 64 9.72 -5.50 -0.67
CA ALA A 64 10.36 -4.26 -1.09
C ALA A 64 9.99 -3.88 -2.53
N PHE A 65 10.02 -4.84 -3.45
CA PHE A 65 9.70 -4.63 -4.86
C PHE A 65 8.24 -4.18 -5.06
N TRP A 66 7.27 -4.88 -4.44
CA TRP A 66 5.86 -4.50 -4.53
C TRP A 66 5.57 -3.19 -3.79
N SER A 67 6.23 -2.95 -2.66
CA SER A 67 6.08 -1.72 -1.88
C SER A 67 6.53 -0.48 -2.66
N ALA A 68 7.56 -0.60 -3.50
CA ALA A 68 8.06 0.48 -4.35
C ALA A 68 7.09 0.86 -5.46
N ARG A 69 6.23 -0.07 -5.90
CA ARG A 69 5.17 0.16 -6.88
C ARG A 69 3.92 0.80 -6.26
N CYS A 70 3.73 0.69 -4.95
CA CYS A 70 2.59 1.27 -4.24
C CYS A 70 2.77 2.78 -4.02
N ARG A 71 2.29 3.59 -4.98
CA ARG A 71 2.26 5.05 -4.90
C ARG A 71 0.83 5.56 -4.71
N CYS A 72 0.67 6.61 -3.92
CA CYS A 72 -0.61 7.29 -3.79
C CYS A 72 -1.00 7.94 -5.14
N GLN A 73 -2.26 7.79 -5.58
CA GLN A 73 -2.72 8.38 -6.85
C GLN A 73 -2.84 9.92 -6.80
N LEU A 74 -2.91 10.49 -5.61
CA LEU A 74 -3.12 11.93 -5.42
C LEU A 74 -1.80 12.68 -5.21
N CYS A 75 -0.97 12.21 -4.27
CA CYS A 75 0.31 12.84 -3.96
C CYS A 75 1.52 12.16 -4.59
N MET A 76 1.34 11.05 -5.33
CA MET A 76 2.41 10.23 -5.94
C MET A 76 3.47 9.70 -4.95
N ALA A 77 3.32 9.98 -3.66
CA ALA A 77 4.27 9.57 -2.64
C ALA A 77 4.22 8.04 -2.46
N PRO A 78 5.39 7.40 -2.25
CA PRO A 78 5.45 5.97 -2.01
C PRO A 78 4.82 5.65 -0.64
N LEU A 79 3.73 4.89 -0.64
CA LEU A 79 2.95 4.55 0.57
C LEU A 79 3.64 3.55 1.50
N LEU A 80 4.68 2.87 1.02
CA LEU A 80 5.43 1.91 1.83
C LEU A 80 6.93 2.17 1.83
N SER A 81 7.43 3.18 1.12
CA SER A 81 8.84 3.58 1.18
C SER A 81 9.03 4.80 2.09
N ARG A 82 10.24 4.98 2.63
CA ARG A 82 10.59 6.19 3.39
C ARG A 82 10.75 7.32 2.39
N ALA A 83 9.69 8.10 2.15
CA ALA A 83 9.85 9.37 1.46
C ALA A 83 10.41 10.41 2.44
N LYS A 84 11.27 11.31 1.96
CA LYS A 84 11.75 12.48 2.73
C LYS A 84 10.68 13.58 2.90
N CYS A 85 9.41 13.29 2.62
CA CYS A 85 8.33 14.26 2.69
C CYS A 85 7.81 14.38 4.13
N ASN A 86 7.36 15.57 4.50
CA ASN A 86 6.78 15.81 5.82
C ASN A 86 5.53 14.97 6.02
N GLU A 87 5.47 14.29 7.15
CA GLU A 87 4.33 13.48 7.56
C GLU A 87 3.19 14.41 8.01
N HIS A 88 1.95 14.06 7.65
CA HIS A 88 0.79 14.84 8.06
C HIS A 88 0.52 14.64 9.56
N TYR A 89 0.24 15.72 10.30
CA TYR A 89 0.05 15.70 11.77
C TYR A 89 -1.05 14.72 12.24
N ASN A 90 -2.07 14.49 11.41
CA ASN A 90 -3.17 13.54 11.68
C ASN A 90 -2.84 12.07 11.35
N ALA A 91 -1.65 11.75 10.86
CA ALA A 91 -1.25 10.37 10.62
C ALA A 91 -1.07 9.66 11.96
N LYS A 92 -1.94 8.69 12.26
CA LYS A 92 -1.84 7.88 13.48
C LYS A 92 -0.94 6.67 13.22
N LYS A 93 0.00 6.37 14.12
CA LYS A 93 0.84 5.16 14.09
C LYS A 93 0.09 3.97 14.72
N LEU A 94 0.42 2.74 14.32
CA LEU A 94 -0.03 1.51 15.01
C LEU A 94 1.20 0.62 15.20
N PHE A 95 1.53 0.23 16.44
CA PHE A 95 2.78 -0.49 16.75
C PHE A 95 4.03 0.21 16.18
N TRP A 96 4.21 1.50 16.49
CA TRP A 96 5.39 2.31 16.09
C TRP A 96 5.54 2.61 14.59
N SER A 97 4.84 1.90 13.69
CA SER A 97 4.98 2.07 12.24
C SER A 97 3.66 2.51 11.58
N TYR A 98 3.76 3.43 10.61
CA TYR A 98 2.61 3.78 9.76
C TYR A 98 2.25 2.67 8.77
N ARG A 99 3.25 1.86 8.38
CA ARG A 99 3.11 0.81 7.37
C ARG A 99 2.26 -0.35 7.85
N THR A 100 2.38 -0.72 9.13
CA THR A 100 1.58 -1.78 9.76
C THR A 100 0.13 -1.35 9.90
N ARG A 101 -0.14 -0.09 10.24
CA ARG A 101 -1.50 0.46 10.25
C ARG A 101 -2.11 0.44 8.85
N LEU A 102 -1.35 0.90 7.85
CA LEU A 102 -1.77 0.88 6.46
C LEU A 102 -2.09 -0.55 6.00
N ALA A 103 -1.21 -1.50 6.34
CA ALA A 103 -1.36 -2.90 6.00
C ALA A 103 -2.59 -3.53 6.66
N ALA A 104 -2.78 -3.29 7.96
CA ALA A 104 -3.93 -3.79 8.70
C ALA A 104 -5.24 -3.18 8.18
N ALA A 105 -5.28 -1.86 7.94
CA ALA A 105 -6.47 -1.19 7.43
C ALA A 105 -6.81 -1.64 6.00
N ALA A 106 -5.80 -1.83 5.14
CA ALA A 106 -5.98 -2.34 3.79
C ALA A 106 -6.49 -3.80 3.75
N LEU A 107 -6.07 -4.64 4.69
CA LEU A 107 -6.49 -6.05 4.77
C LEU A 107 -7.85 -6.21 5.45
N ILE A 108 -8.09 -5.54 6.58
CA ILE A 108 -9.28 -5.75 7.41
C ILE A 108 -10.46 -4.90 6.92
N ILE A 109 -10.22 -3.62 6.63
CA ILE A 109 -11.28 -2.64 6.36
C ILE A 109 -11.43 -2.41 4.86
N GLY A 110 -10.43 -2.79 4.04
CA GLY A 110 -10.42 -2.43 2.62
C GLY A 110 -10.32 -0.91 2.39
N ARG A 111 -9.94 -0.14 3.42
CA ARG A 111 -9.78 1.31 3.36
C ARG A 111 -8.45 1.67 3.97
N PHE A 112 -7.76 2.65 3.40
CA PHE A 112 -6.49 3.11 3.92
C PHE A 112 -6.39 4.62 3.85
N ARG A 113 -5.70 5.22 4.82
CA ARG A 113 -5.43 6.66 4.86
C ARG A 113 -3.98 6.89 4.48
N CYS A 114 -3.72 7.77 3.53
CA CYS A 114 -2.35 8.15 3.19
C CYS A 114 -1.79 9.03 4.32
N TYR A 115 -0.58 8.70 4.82
CA TYR A 115 0.08 9.46 5.90
C TYR A 115 0.77 10.74 5.41
N PHE A 116 0.88 10.96 4.09
CA PHE A 116 1.40 12.20 3.51
C PHE A 116 0.28 13.21 3.20
N CYS A 117 -0.73 12.83 2.40
CA CYS A 117 -1.82 13.75 2.04
C CYS A 117 -3.00 13.73 3.02
N GLY A 118 -3.08 12.77 3.94
CA GLY A 118 -4.18 12.67 4.91
C GLY A 118 -5.53 12.22 4.33
N GLU A 119 -5.60 12.02 3.01
CA GLU A 119 -6.79 11.54 2.29
C GLU A 119 -7.07 10.05 2.54
N GLU A 120 -8.35 9.71 2.54
CA GLU A 120 -8.85 8.35 2.73
C GLU A 120 -9.21 7.70 1.39
N PHE A 121 -8.60 6.56 1.13
CA PHE A 121 -8.77 5.76 -0.07
C PHE A 121 -9.52 4.46 0.25
N SER A 122 -10.52 4.15 -0.57
CA SER A 122 -11.18 2.84 -0.53
C SER A 122 -10.60 1.92 -1.61
N LEU A 123 -10.24 0.70 -1.21
CA LEU A 123 -9.79 -0.39 -2.08
C LEU A 123 -10.98 -1.20 -2.63
N GLU A 124 -12.16 -1.04 -2.04
CA GLU A 124 -13.40 -1.55 -2.61
C GLU A 124 -13.74 -0.74 -3.86
N GLN A 125 -13.75 -1.42 -5.01
CA GLN A 125 -14.42 -0.88 -6.18
C GLN A 125 -15.88 -0.62 -5.77
N PRO A 126 -16.43 0.58 -6.05
CA PRO A 126 -17.86 0.75 -5.94
C PRO A 126 -18.52 -0.36 -6.76
N PRO A 127 -19.62 -0.96 -6.28
CA PRO A 127 -20.33 -1.99 -7.04
C PRO A 127 -20.51 -1.46 -8.46
N GLU A 128 -20.12 -2.30 -9.43
CA GLU A 128 -20.33 -2.03 -10.84
C GLU A 128 -21.74 -1.48 -10.99
N LYS A 129 -21.84 -0.20 -11.30
CA LYS A 129 -23.14 0.43 -11.51
C LYS A 129 -23.74 -0.38 -12.65
N PRO A 130 -24.88 -1.06 -12.47
CA PRO A 130 -25.45 -1.90 -13.51
C PRO A 130 -25.48 -1.06 -14.78
N ASP A 131 -24.92 -1.60 -15.87
CA ASP A 131 -24.78 -0.94 -17.16
C ASP A 131 -26.02 -0.08 -17.42
N GLN A 132 -25.92 1.22 -17.13
CA GLN A 132 -26.81 2.17 -17.75
C GLN A 132 -26.28 2.18 -19.17
N GLY A 133 -26.91 1.34 -20.00
CA GLY A 133 -26.66 1.24 -21.44
C GLY A 133 -26.52 2.63 -22.05
N PRO A 134 -25.87 2.72 -23.22
CA PRO A 134 -25.36 3.97 -23.77
C PRO A 134 -26.36 5.09 -23.54
N VAL A 135 -26.01 6.05 -22.67
CA VAL A 135 -26.80 7.25 -22.44
C VAL A 135 -26.85 7.96 -23.78
N LYS A 136 -27.93 7.71 -24.51
CA LYS A 136 -28.25 8.31 -25.79
C LYS A 136 -28.26 9.82 -25.57
N ASP A 137 -27.30 10.49 -26.19
CA ASP A 137 -27.25 11.93 -26.39
C ASP A 137 -27.46 12.80 -25.15
N ARG A 138 -26.44 12.89 -24.29
CA ARG A 138 -26.18 14.20 -23.68
C ARG A 138 -25.39 15.02 -24.69
N HIS A 139 -26.12 15.79 -25.50
CA HIS A 139 -25.56 17.00 -26.09
C HIS A 139 -24.94 17.85 -24.97
N VAL A 140 -23.61 17.83 -24.89
CA VAL A 140 -22.84 18.81 -24.12
C VAL A 140 -22.90 20.10 -24.93
N THR A 141 -24.00 20.83 -24.82
CA THR A 141 -24.03 22.23 -25.21
C THR A 141 -23.30 23.02 -24.12
N THR A 142 -22.37 23.85 -24.59
CA THR A 142 -21.60 24.89 -23.90
C THR A 142 -20.26 24.50 -23.26
N ILE A 143 -19.22 24.43 -24.10
CA ILE A 143 -18.00 25.19 -23.80
C ILE A 143 -18.17 26.54 -24.52
N ARG A 144 -18.52 27.57 -23.75
CA ARG A 144 -18.68 28.94 -24.25
C ARG A 144 -17.30 29.47 -24.67
N GLN A 145 -17.30 30.14 -25.80
CA GLN A 145 -16.18 30.64 -26.58
C GLN A 145 -15.13 31.44 -25.78
N SER A 146 -13.88 31.24 -26.22
CA SER A 146 -12.76 32.19 -26.22
C SER A 146 -13.13 33.64 -25.87
N GLY A 147 -12.68 34.10 -24.70
CA GLY A 147 -12.59 35.52 -24.39
C GLY A 147 -11.47 36.15 -25.22
N SER A 148 -11.85 37.04 -26.14
CA SER A 148 -10.96 37.94 -26.86
C SER A 148 -10.33 38.96 -25.90
N LEU A 149 -9.01 39.12 -25.99
CA LEU A 149 -8.27 40.20 -25.34
C LEU A 149 -8.64 41.55 -25.97
N PRO A 150 -8.85 42.62 -25.20
CA PRO A 150 -9.11 43.95 -25.74
C PRO A 150 -7.84 44.53 -26.39
N LYS A 151 -7.96 45.00 -27.63
CA LYS A 151 -6.94 45.84 -28.28
C LYS A 151 -6.84 47.16 -27.52
N LYS A 152 -5.66 47.46 -26.98
CA LYS A 152 -5.30 48.81 -26.54
C LYS A 152 -5.10 49.70 -27.77
N HIS A 153 -5.77 50.84 -27.77
CA HIS A 153 -5.50 51.99 -28.63
C HIS A 153 -4.30 52.77 -28.11
#